data_AF-A0A662D003-F1
#
_entry.id   AF-A0A662D003-F1
#
_cell.length_a   1.000
_cell.length_b   1.000
_cell.length_c   1.000
_cell.angle_alpha   90.00
_cell.angle_beta   90.00
_cell.angle_gamma   90.00
#
_symmetry.space_group_name_H-M   'P 1'
#
loop_
_entity.id
_entity.type
_entity.pdbx_description
1 polymer ?
#
loop_
_entity_poly.entity_id
_entity_poly.type
_entity_poly.pdbx_seq_one_letter_code
_entity_poly.pdbx_strand_id
1 'polypeptide(L)'
;VFLQDQSGRPLPGKVTVHGLSPTPSPYFLPQNPRQTGRGWETFKNSCFPPPEGLSLNLPPGGYLLTASYGPEYTIDSNVIEVLAETSTTINFILKKAVNSSGWISIDPHLHTLFSDGRVDIEERLRSVVAEGLQVAIATDHNFITDYRPALNRLGWKNQLFVISGNEITHGGLIHFNHYPLTPNSKLPLNGAIDATKNKVSELFLASRSLAPQGIIQVNHPRSGSIGYFNTHHVDPKTGETANAAFDLSFDVMEGMNGPFPRPTNAQVIKDWLNFLNKGYYFPLVGSSDSHTIDGGEPGYSRTYVAYQGPPFPHLDLQALLDNLKKGHSFITNGPFISLIVEERARPGDLITDQDGHVKIEANVQKAPWVSIDKITIIANGQKISEAPLEFPKENCSLEYTAHLDIAQDTYLVVEITGSQSLFPVVQSLSRSGQAEGAALAYALTNPVFIDFNGNSHFDPPQPGPLKKISRSPMKKNKEGEN
;
A
#
# COMPACT_ATOMS: atom_id res chain seq x y z
N VAL A 1 7.73 22.05 -19.36
CA VAL A 1 7.56 20.58 -19.32
C VAL A 1 6.10 20.25 -19.48
N PHE A 2 5.76 19.39 -20.42
CA PHE A 2 4.42 18.86 -20.63
C PHE A 2 4.42 17.35 -20.40
N LEU A 3 3.33 16.82 -19.87
CA LEU A 3 3.14 15.39 -19.64
C LEU A 3 1.80 14.95 -20.23
N GLN A 4 1.85 14.03 -21.19
CA GLN A 4 0.68 13.66 -21.99
C GLN A 4 0.60 12.14 -22.20
N ASP A 5 -0.59 11.66 -22.57
CA ASP A 5 -0.77 10.32 -23.10
C ASP A 5 -0.48 10.25 -24.61
N GLN A 6 -0.56 9.04 -25.19
CA GLN A 6 -0.34 8.84 -26.64
C GLN A 6 -1.33 9.57 -27.55
N SER A 7 -2.46 10.05 -27.02
CA SER A 7 -3.47 10.83 -27.74
C SER A 7 -3.26 12.34 -27.58
N GLY A 8 -2.20 12.77 -26.90
CA GLY A 8 -1.90 14.17 -26.62
C GLY A 8 -2.74 14.76 -25.48
N ARG A 9 -3.48 13.95 -24.71
CA ARG A 9 -4.25 14.44 -23.57
C ARG A 9 -3.32 14.62 -22.37
N PRO A 10 -3.44 15.72 -21.59
CA PRO A 10 -2.64 15.90 -20.39
C PRO A 10 -2.83 14.78 -19.37
N LEU A 11 -1.73 14.35 -18.75
CA LEU A 11 -1.74 13.39 -17.64
C LEU A 11 -1.30 14.09 -16.35
N PRO A 12 -1.99 13.86 -15.21
CA PRO A 12 -1.65 14.48 -13.94
C PRO A 12 -0.53 13.71 -13.22
N GLY A 13 0.55 13.37 -13.94
CA GLY A 13 1.67 12.59 -13.42
C GLY A 13 2.79 13.42 -12.78
N LYS A 14 3.90 12.75 -12.50
CA LYS A 14 5.08 13.28 -11.82
C LYS A 14 6.25 13.39 -12.78
N VAL A 15 7.01 14.49 -12.70
CA VAL A 15 8.33 14.61 -13.33
C VAL A 15 9.37 14.80 -12.24
N THR A 16 10.30 13.86 -12.17
CA THR A 16 11.44 13.86 -11.25
C THR A 16 12.70 14.31 -11.99
N VAL A 17 13.50 15.16 -11.34
CA VAL A 17 14.74 15.72 -11.90
C VAL A 17 15.92 15.29 -11.04
N HIS A 18 16.88 14.57 -11.64
CA HIS A 18 18.14 14.19 -11.00
C HIS A 18 19.29 14.92 -11.67
N GLY A 19 20.17 15.50 -10.87
CA GLY A 19 21.43 16.06 -11.36
C GLY A 19 22.38 14.94 -11.75
N LEU A 20 23.06 15.10 -12.89
CA LEU A 20 24.11 14.21 -13.34
C LEU A 20 25.46 14.79 -12.96
N SER A 21 26.28 13.99 -12.26
CA SER A 21 27.60 14.41 -11.78
C SER A 21 28.39 15.13 -12.88
N PRO A 22 28.96 16.33 -12.60
CA PRO A 22 29.10 16.98 -11.28
C PRO A 22 27.91 17.83 -10.83
N THR A 23 26.82 17.89 -11.60
CA THR A 23 25.63 18.69 -11.31
C THR A 23 24.85 18.08 -10.14
N PRO A 24 24.58 18.81 -9.05
CA PRO A 24 23.75 18.30 -7.96
C PRO A 24 22.28 18.19 -8.40
N SER A 25 21.52 17.28 -7.79
CA SER A 25 20.06 17.25 -7.98
C SER A 25 19.44 18.56 -7.48
N PRO A 26 18.48 19.14 -8.23
CA PRO A 26 17.90 20.42 -7.86
C PRO A 26 17.05 20.27 -6.60
N TYR A 27 16.89 21.39 -5.89
CA TYR A 27 15.97 21.51 -4.78
C TYR A 27 14.81 22.43 -5.19
N PHE A 28 13.65 21.83 -5.36
CA PHE A 28 12.39 22.56 -5.51
C PHE A 28 11.91 22.92 -4.11
N LEU A 29 11.85 24.22 -3.84
CA LEU A 29 11.28 24.71 -2.60
C LEU A 29 9.86 24.14 -2.46
N PRO A 30 9.50 23.55 -1.31
CA PRO A 30 8.13 23.13 -1.08
C PRO A 30 7.22 24.36 -1.26
N GLN A 31 5.99 24.15 -1.73
CA GLN A 31 4.99 25.22 -1.78
C GLN A 31 4.77 25.83 -0.39
N ASN A 32 5.11 25.09 0.68
CA ASN A 32 5.13 25.56 2.05
C ASN A 32 6.41 25.10 2.79
N PRO A 33 7.47 25.91 2.87
CA PRO A 33 8.55 25.64 3.82
C PRO A 33 8.01 25.97 5.22
N ARG A 34 7.61 24.97 6.00
CA ARG A 34 7.66 25.16 7.46
C ARG A 34 9.14 25.14 7.83
N GLN A 35 9.72 26.32 8.08
CA GLN A 35 11.03 26.43 8.72
C GLN A 35 10.87 26.02 10.19
N THR A 36 10.86 24.71 10.42
CA THR A 36 10.70 24.08 11.73
C THR A 36 12.04 23.94 12.46
N GLY A 37 13.17 24.09 11.74
CA GLY A 37 14.50 23.84 12.29
C GLY A 37 14.76 22.37 12.58
N ARG A 38 13.92 21.46 12.08
CA ARG A 38 14.04 20.01 12.26
C ARG A 38 14.72 19.43 11.02
N GLY A 39 15.58 18.42 11.21
CA GLY A 39 16.44 17.82 10.16
C GLY A 39 15.70 17.04 9.07
N TRP A 40 14.45 17.38 8.82
CA TRP A 40 13.52 16.57 8.06
C TRP A 40 12.68 17.40 7.09
N GLU A 41 12.94 18.70 6.98
CA GLU A 41 12.60 19.48 5.78
C GLU A 41 13.29 18.81 4.58
N THR A 42 12.56 18.01 3.80
CA THR A 42 13.15 17.16 2.76
C THR A 42 13.34 17.91 1.47
N PHE A 43 14.50 17.68 0.86
CA PHE A 43 14.77 18.06 -0.51
C PHE A 43 13.75 17.43 -1.44
N LYS A 44 13.07 18.26 -2.24
CA LYS A 44 12.15 17.81 -3.28
C LYS A 44 12.78 18.05 -4.62
N ASN A 45 12.72 17.05 -5.49
CA ASN A 45 13.23 17.14 -6.86
C ASN A 45 12.18 16.64 -7.86
N SER A 46 10.93 16.51 -7.42
CA SER A 46 9.78 16.16 -8.25
C SER A 46 8.76 17.29 -8.33
N CYS A 47 8.05 17.34 -9.45
CA CYS A 47 6.98 18.29 -9.71
C CYS A 47 5.80 17.64 -10.43
N PHE A 48 4.66 18.33 -10.46
CA PHE A 48 3.41 17.83 -11.04
C PHE A 48 2.93 18.80 -12.14
N PRO A 49 3.35 18.62 -13.41
CA PRO A 49 2.99 19.55 -14.47
C PRO A 49 1.46 19.65 -14.68
N PRO A 50 0.87 20.87 -14.74
CA PRO A 50 -0.53 21.04 -15.07
C PRO A 50 -0.76 20.92 -16.59
N PRO A 51 -2.02 20.90 -17.08
CA PRO A 51 -2.34 20.79 -18.51
C PRO A 51 -1.64 21.80 -19.42
N GLU A 52 -1.47 23.04 -18.95
CA GLU A 52 -0.78 24.14 -19.63
C GLU A 52 0.76 24.03 -19.60
N GLY A 53 1.30 22.99 -18.94
CA GLY A 53 2.72 22.78 -18.76
C GLY A 53 3.31 23.53 -17.56
N LEU A 54 4.49 23.10 -17.13
CA LEU A 54 5.23 23.70 -16.01
C LEU A 54 6.60 24.20 -16.46
N SER A 55 6.92 25.46 -16.15
CA SER A 55 8.26 26.01 -16.31
C SER A 55 9.10 25.74 -15.06
N LEU A 56 10.27 25.12 -15.26
CA LEU A 56 11.22 24.82 -14.19
C LEU A 56 12.49 25.63 -14.42
N ASN A 57 12.92 26.36 -13.39
CA ASN A 57 14.20 27.05 -13.40
C ASN A 57 15.26 26.13 -12.81
N LEU A 58 16.24 25.75 -13.63
CA LEU A 58 17.36 24.88 -13.24
C LEU A 58 18.68 25.64 -13.40
N PRO A 59 19.65 25.48 -12.48
CA PRO A 59 21.02 25.94 -12.71
C PRO A 59 21.63 25.29 -13.96
N PRO A 60 22.62 25.93 -14.62
CA PRO A 60 23.36 25.29 -15.69
C PRO A 60 23.98 23.97 -15.25
N GLY A 61 23.88 22.93 -16.09
CA GLY A 61 24.37 21.59 -15.77
C GLY A 61 23.62 20.46 -16.49
N GLY A 62 24.05 19.23 -16.24
CA GLY A 62 23.46 18.02 -16.80
C GLY A 62 22.39 17.43 -15.88
N TYR A 63 21.24 17.05 -16.43
CA TYR A 63 20.12 16.48 -15.68
C TYR A 63 19.49 15.29 -16.39
N LEU A 64 19.03 14.31 -15.60
CA LEU A 64 18.08 13.27 -16.01
C LEU A 64 16.69 13.69 -15.52
N LEU A 65 15.76 13.88 -16.44
CA LEU A 65 14.35 14.09 -16.14
C LEU A 65 13.60 12.79 -16.42
N THR A 66 12.77 12.34 -15.49
CA THR A 66 11.92 11.14 -15.67
C THR A 66 10.47 11.47 -15.35
N ALA A 67 9.58 11.21 -16.32
CA ALA A 67 8.16 11.32 -16.18
C ALA A 67 7.52 9.96 -15.84
N SER A 68 6.53 9.97 -14.95
CA SER A 68 5.80 8.77 -14.49
C SER A 68 4.34 9.11 -14.16
N TYR A 69 3.48 8.08 -14.18
CA TYR A 69 2.09 8.18 -13.73
C TYR A 69 1.67 6.88 -13.02
N GLY A 70 2.28 6.61 -11.88
CA GLY A 70 2.11 5.37 -11.14
C GLY A 70 2.59 4.11 -11.87
N PRO A 71 2.32 2.92 -11.29
CA PRO A 71 2.78 1.63 -11.83
C PRO A 71 1.92 1.10 -12.97
N GLU A 72 0.82 1.78 -13.33
CA GLU A 72 -0.02 1.39 -14.46
C GLU A 72 0.47 1.90 -15.82
N TYR A 73 1.44 2.84 -15.83
CA TYR A 73 1.92 3.51 -17.04
C TYR A 73 3.40 3.27 -17.28
N THR A 74 3.83 3.43 -18.53
CA THR A 74 5.26 3.52 -18.88
C THR A 74 5.90 4.76 -18.23
N ILE A 75 7.23 4.80 -18.23
CA ILE A 75 8.00 6.03 -17.95
C ILE A 75 8.58 6.58 -19.25
N ASP A 76 8.94 7.86 -19.24
CA ASP A 76 9.69 8.54 -20.31
C ASP A 76 10.79 9.39 -19.68
N SER A 77 12.01 9.30 -20.21
CA SER A 77 13.20 9.89 -19.60
C SER A 77 14.05 10.62 -20.62
N ASN A 78 14.52 11.82 -20.26
CA ASN A 78 15.37 12.65 -21.10
C ASN A 78 16.62 13.09 -20.32
N VAL A 79 17.79 12.93 -20.93
CA VAL A 79 19.03 13.56 -20.46
C VAL A 79 19.19 14.88 -21.18
N ILE A 80 19.33 15.97 -20.42
CA ILE A 80 19.50 17.32 -20.97
C ILE A 80 20.71 18.02 -20.37
N GLU A 81 21.28 18.94 -21.14
CA GLU A 81 22.18 19.98 -20.63
C GLU A 81 21.40 21.31 -20.59
N VAL A 82 21.40 21.95 -19.43
CA VAL A 82 20.87 23.30 -19.26
C VAL A 82 22.03 24.28 -19.39
N LEU A 83 21.95 25.17 -20.38
CA LEU A 83 22.90 26.27 -20.56
C LEU A 83 22.34 27.57 -19.97
N ALA A 84 23.23 28.47 -19.54
CA ALA A 84 22.81 29.77 -19.02
C ALA A 84 21.93 30.52 -20.02
N GLU A 85 20.86 31.15 -19.54
CA GLU A 85 19.93 31.97 -20.33
C GLU A 85 19.24 31.24 -21.49
N THR A 86 19.19 29.91 -21.45
CA THR A 86 18.44 29.09 -22.42
C THR A 86 17.12 28.59 -21.84
N SER A 87 16.19 28.24 -22.74
CA SER A 87 14.95 27.55 -22.37
C SER A 87 14.65 26.47 -23.40
N THR A 88 14.23 25.30 -22.91
CA THR A 88 13.86 24.16 -23.75
C THR A 88 12.51 23.64 -23.30
N THR A 89 11.64 23.37 -24.27
CA THR A 89 10.38 22.67 -24.02
C THR A 89 10.59 21.18 -24.16
N ILE A 90 10.21 20.44 -23.11
CA ILE A 90 10.25 18.98 -23.09
C ILE A 90 8.82 18.45 -22.97
N ASN A 91 8.46 17.54 -23.87
CA ASN A 91 7.18 16.87 -23.91
C ASN A 91 7.41 15.38 -23.60
N PHE A 92 6.83 14.90 -22.51
CA PHE A 92 6.87 13.49 -22.12
C PHE A 92 5.58 12.80 -22.54
N ILE A 93 5.69 11.58 -23.08
CA ILE A 93 4.55 10.78 -23.54
C ILE A 93 4.53 9.44 -22.80
N LEU A 94 3.49 9.21 -22.00
CA LEU A 94 3.30 7.94 -21.28
C LEU A 94 2.19 7.10 -21.91
N LYS A 95 2.33 5.77 -21.82
CA LYS A 95 1.35 4.80 -22.31
C LYS A 95 0.80 4.01 -21.13
N LYS A 96 -0.50 3.73 -21.11
CA LYS A 96 -1.08 2.80 -20.14
C LYS A 96 -0.62 1.39 -20.48
N ALA A 97 0.02 0.72 -19.51
CA ALA A 97 0.60 -0.62 -19.66
C ALA A 97 -0.17 -1.70 -18.88
N VAL A 98 -0.94 -1.30 -17.87
CA VAL A 98 -1.76 -2.20 -17.04
C VAL A 98 -3.23 -1.86 -17.22
N ASN A 99 -4.07 -2.87 -17.47
CA ASN A 99 -5.53 -2.75 -17.46
C ASN A 99 -6.08 -3.19 -16.10
N SER A 100 -6.44 -2.21 -15.28
CA SER A 100 -7.05 -2.37 -13.96
C SER A 100 -8.58 -2.24 -13.97
N SER A 101 -9.24 -2.41 -15.12
CA SER A 101 -10.70 -2.32 -15.22
C SER A 101 -11.39 -3.29 -14.24
N GLY A 102 -12.40 -2.81 -13.52
CA GLY A 102 -13.07 -3.58 -12.46
C GLY A 102 -12.34 -3.58 -11.12
N TRP A 103 -11.29 -2.77 -10.97
CA TRP A 103 -10.55 -2.58 -9.72
C TRP A 103 -10.44 -1.10 -9.38
N ILE A 104 -10.32 -0.81 -8.09
CA ILE A 104 -10.07 0.52 -7.56
C ILE A 104 -8.77 0.49 -6.75
N SER A 105 -7.80 1.32 -7.15
CA SER A 105 -6.52 1.49 -6.44
C SER A 105 -6.68 2.45 -5.25
N ILE A 106 -6.34 1.98 -4.06
CA ILE A 106 -6.44 2.75 -2.82
C ILE A 106 -5.10 2.82 -2.07
N ASP A 107 -4.87 3.94 -1.38
CA ASP A 107 -3.86 4.05 -0.32
C ASP A 107 -4.55 4.42 1.00
N PRO A 108 -4.63 3.49 1.97
CA PRO A 108 -5.43 3.68 3.17
C PRO A 108 -4.66 4.32 4.33
N HIS A 109 -3.42 4.77 4.13
CA HIS A 109 -2.58 5.31 5.20
C HIS A 109 -1.69 6.46 4.68
N LEU A 110 -2.09 7.71 4.97
CA LEU A 110 -1.45 8.93 4.46
C LEU A 110 -1.40 10.03 5.51
N HIS A 111 -0.28 10.76 5.53
CA HIS A 111 -0.01 11.85 6.47
C HIS A 111 0.29 13.18 5.77
N THR A 112 -0.02 14.27 6.49
CA THR A 112 0.21 15.66 6.09
C THR A 112 0.76 16.49 7.26
N LEU A 113 0.91 17.79 7.05
CA LEU A 113 1.30 18.77 8.08
C LEU A 113 0.33 18.89 9.27
N PHE A 114 -0.81 18.19 9.25
CA PHE A 114 -1.76 18.13 10.36
C PHE A 114 -1.38 17.09 11.43
N SER A 115 -0.48 16.16 11.13
CA SER A 115 0.28 15.37 12.10
C SER A 115 1.78 15.65 11.99
N ASP A 116 2.51 14.75 11.34
CA ASP A 116 3.97 14.71 11.21
C ASP A 116 4.44 14.47 9.77
N GLY A 117 3.50 14.42 8.81
CA GLY A 117 3.77 14.54 7.39
C GLY A 117 4.36 15.91 7.03
N ARG A 118 4.95 15.99 5.83
CA ARG A 118 5.77 17.14 5.38
C ARG A 118 5.26 17.81 4.11
N VAL A 119 4.01 17.53 3.80
CA VAL A 119 3.29 18.08 2.66
C VAL A 119 1.95 18.64 3.13
N ASP A 120 1.52 19.72 2.49
CA ASP A 120 0.16 20.19 2.67
C ASP A 120 -0.83 19.26 1.93
N ILE A 121 -2.12 19.54 2.09
CA ILE A 121 -3.17 18.72 1.51
C ILE A 121 -3.16 18.80 -0.03
N GLU A 122 -2.90 19.96 -0.63
CA GLU A 122 -2.94 20.11 -2.09
C GLU A 122 -1.78 19.38 -2.76
N GLU A 123 -0.58 19.48 -2.19
CA GLU A 123 0.59 18.73 -2.61
C GLU A 123 0.42 17.23 -2.38
N ARG A 124 -0.16 16.82 -1.24
CA ARG A 124 -0.52 15.42 -0.99
C ARG A 124 -1.46 14.90 -2.07
N LEU A 125 -2.53 15.63 -2.38
CA LEU A 125 -3.47 15.24 -3.44
C LEU A 125 -2.75 15.15 -4.80
N ARG A 126 -1.86 16.10 -5.12
CA ARG A 126 -1.09 16.07 -6.37
C ARG A 126 -0.22 14.83 -6.47
N SER A 127 0.47 14.48 -5.39
CA SER A 127 1.28 13.25 -5.34
C SER A 127 0.44 11.98 -5.46
N VAL A 128 -0.71 11.90 -4.79
CA VAL A 128 -1.62 10.75 -4.86
C VAL A 128 -2.12 10.53 -6.28
N VAL A 129 -2.62 11.59 -6.92
CA VAL A 129 -3.09 11.51 -8.30
C VAL A 129 -1.92 11.13 -9.21
N ALA A 130 -0.74 11.73 -9.04
CA ALA A 130 0.43 11.45 -9.87
C ALA A 130 0.94 10.01 -9.77
N GLU A 131 0.62 9.29 -8.70
CA GLU A 131 0.92 7.86 -8.55
C GLU A 131 -0.24 6.95 -8.99
N GLY A 132 -1.25 7.51 -9.67
CA GLY A 132 -2.38 6.78 -10.26
C GLY A 132 -3.40 6.24 -9.27
N LEU A 133 -3.38 6.72 -8.02
CA LEU A 133 -4.36 6.31 -7.01
C LEU A 133 -5.75 6.90 -7.32
N GLN A 134 -6.78 6.11 -7.06
CA GLN A 134 -8.18 6.49 -7.30
C GLN A 134 -8.93 6.80 -6.00
N VAL A 135 -8.46 6.28 -4.87
CA VAL A 135 -8.94 6.64 -3.53
C VAL A 135 -7.77 6.93 -2.60
N ALA A 136 -7.84 8.06 -1.89
CA ALA A 136 -6.93 8.39 -0.79
C ALA A 136 -7.69 8.48 0.53
N ILE A 137 -7.13 7.87 1.58
CA ILE A 137 -7.66 7.95 2.94
C ILE A 137 -6.74 8.85 3.77
N ALA A 138 -7.28 9.96 4.26
CA ALA A 138 -6.56 10.92 5.10
C ALA A 138 -6.51 10.42 6.54
N THR A 139 -5.33 10.03 7.03
CA THR A 139 -5.19 9.36 8.34
C THR A 139 -4.14 10.01 9.22
N ASP A 140 -4.08 11.35 9.24
CA ASP A 140 -3.21 12.08 10.17
C ASP A 140 -3.42 11.58 11.62
N HIS A 141 -2.33 11.52 12.40
CA HIS A 141 -2.33 11.04 13.78
C HIS A 141 -3.29 11.81 14.69
N ASN A 142 -4.21 11.08 15.34
CA ASN A 142 -5.13 11.57 16.36
C ASN A 142 -5.91 12.86 16.00
N PHE A 143 -6.09 13.16 14.71
CA PHE A 143 -6.81 14.31 14.19
C PHE A 143 -7.52 13.94 12.89
N ILE A 144 -8.82 14.28 12.75
CA ILE A 144 -9.56 14.00 11.52
C ILE A 144 -9.36 15.14 10.51
N THR A 145 -8.49 14.92 9.52
CA THR A 145 -8.25 15.87 8.42
C THR A 145 -9.23 15.64 7.26
N ASP A 146 -9.74 16.73 6.68
CA ASP A 146 -10.62 16.68 5.50
C ASP A 146 -9.90 17.16 4.25
N TYR A 147 -9.68 16.26 3.28
CA TYR A 147 -9.07 16.61 2.01
C TYR A 147 -10.06 17.18 0.99
N ARG A 148 -11.37 17.02 1.19
CA ARG A 148 -12.41 17.42 0.21
C ARG A 148 -12.38 18.91 -0.16
N PRO A 149 -12.15 19.85 0.77
CA PRO A 149 -12.04 21.26 0.42
C PRO A 149 -10.90 21.55 -0.56
N ALA A 150 -9.74 20.92 -0.36
CA ALA A 150 -8.58 21.05 -1.25
C ALA A 150 -8.84 20.36 -2.60
N LEU A 151 -9.41 19.16 -2.60
CA LEU A 151 -9.82 18.44 -3.81
C LEU A 151 -10.75 19.29 -4.69
N ASN A 152 -11.68 20.01 -4.06
CA ASN A 152 -12.61 20.91 -4.75
C ASN A 152 -11.88 22.10 -5.40
N ARG A 153 -10.92 22.72 -4.72
CA ARG A 153 -10.11 23.83 -5.27
C ARG A 153 -9.26 23.38 -6.45
N LEU A 154 -8.73 22.15 -6.40
CA LEU A 154 -7.95 21.56 -7.48
C LEU A 154 -8.80 21.10 -8.68
N GLY A 155 -10.13 21.04 -8.53
CA GLY A 155 -11.03 20.59 -9.62
C GLY A 155 -10.99 19.09 -9.87
N TRP A 156 -10.58 18.27 -8.89
CA TRP A 156 -10.28 16.85 -9.08
C TRP A 156 -11.36 15.88 -8.59
N LYS A 157 -12.58 16.38 -8.37
CA LYS A 157 -13.71 15.54 -7.91
C LYS A 157 -14.02 14.36 -8.84
N ASN A 158 -13.66 14.45 -10.12
CA ASN A 158 -13.86 13.41 -11.13
C ASN A 158 -12.64 12.49 -11.32
N GLN A 159 -11.53 12.74 -10.61
CA GLN A 159 -10.26 12.01 -10.77
C GLN A 159 -9.87 11.23 -9.52
N LEU A 160 -10.27 11.71 -8.34
CA LEU A 160 -9.91 11.13 -7.05
C LEU A 160 -11.10 11.18 -6.10
N PHE A 161 -11.30 10.10 -5.35
CA PHE A 161 -12.20 10.09 -4.20
C PHE A 161 -11.39 10.14 -2.91
N VAL A 162 -11.83 10.94 -1.95
CA VAL A 162 -11.12 11.11 -0.68
C VAL A 162 -12.00 10.68 0.48
N ILE A 163 -11.42 9.91 1.38
CA ILE A 163 -12.05 9.44 2.61
C ILE A 163 -11.33 10.11 3.77
N SER A 164 -12.07 10.76 4.66
CA SER A 164 -11.51 11.16 5.95
C SER A 164 -11.43 9.93 6.85
N GLY A 165 -10.28 9.71 7.45
CA GLY A 165 -10.05 8.73 8.50
C GLY A 165 -9.27 9.37 9.63
N ASN A 166 -8.68 8.52 10.46
CA ASN A 166 -7.74 8.94 11.50
C ASN A 166 -6.84 7.75 11.81
N GLU A 167 -5.52 7.96 11.91
CA GLU A 167 -4.65 7.00 12.58
C GLU A 167 -4.69 7.28 14.08
N ILE A 168 -5.27 6.33 14.83
CA ILE A 168 -5.28 6.37 16.28
C ILE A 168 -3.93 5.84 16.75
N THR A 169 -3.16 6.73 17.36
CA THR A 169 -1.77 6.51 17.73
C THR A 169 -1.62 6.60 19.24
N HIS A 170 -1.34 5.45 19.85
CA HIS A 170 -1.01 5.33 21.27
C HIS A 170 0.40 4.75 21.43
N GLY A 171 1.32 5.57 21.94
CA GLY A 171 2.71 5.18 22.14
C GLY A 171 2.87 3.98 23.08
N GLY A 172 3.58 2.95 22.64
CA GLY A 172 3.78 1.73 23.43
C GLY A 172 2.63 0.73 23.38
N LEU A 173 1.55 1.00 22.63
CA LEU A 173 0.36 0.15 22.58
C LEU A 173 -0.01 -0.29 21.17
N ILE A 174 -0.45 0.64 20.31
CA ILE A 174 -0.98 0.34 18.98
C ILE A 174 -1.01 1.60 18.11
N HIS A 175 -0.86 1.38 16.81
CA HIS A 175 -1.34 2.27 15.76
C HIS A 175 -2.39 1.53 14.93
N PHE A 176 -3.52 2.17 14.66
CA PHE A 176 -4.55 1.63 13.77
C PHE A 176 -5.33 2.75 13.10
N ASN A 177 -5.75 2.53 11.85
CA ASN A 177 -6.61 3.46 11.13
C ASN A 177 -8.08 3.14 11.41
N HIS A 178 -8.90 4.19 11.50
CA HIS A 178 -10.36 4.09 11.49
C HIS A 178 -10.95 5.00 10.41
N TYR A 179 -11.73 4.42 9.49
CA TYR A 179 -12.33 5.14 8.36
C TYR A 179 -13.57 4.40 7.81
N PRO A 180 -14.51 5.07 7.13
CA PRO A 180 -14.61 6.52 6.94
C PRO A 180 -15.10 7.23 8.20
N LEU A 181 -14.66 8.47 8.37
CA LEU A 181 -15.05 9.37 9.45
C LEU A 181 -15.62 10.68 8.88
N THR A 182 -16.45 11.35 9.67
CA THR A 182 -16.98 12.68 9.33
C THR A 182 -16.33 13.71 10.24
N PRO A 183 -15.46 14.59 9.71
CA PRO A 183 -14.86 15.69 10.48
C PRO A 183 -15.94 16.59 11.09
N ASN A 184 -15.77 16.93 12.36
CA ASN A 184 -16.64 17.86 13.09
C ASN A 184 -15.81 18.92 13.80
N SER A 185 -15.69 20.10 13.19
CA SER A 185 -14.89 21.22 13.69
C SER A 185 -15.41 21.83 15.00
N LYS A 186 -16.58 21.42 15.49
CA LYS A 186 -17.12 21.85 16.80
C LYS A 186 -16.63 20.98 17.95
N LEU A 187 -15.97 19.86 17.66
CA LEU A 187 -15.41 18.94 18.64
C LEU A 187 -13.88 19.05 18.68
N PRO A 188 -13.23 18.72 19.81
CA PRO A 188 -11.77 18.60 19.87
C PRO A 188 -11.25 17.67 18.77
N LEU A 189 -10.08 18.01 18.21
CA LEU A 189 -9.39 17.19 17.21
C LEU A 189 -10.27 16.80 16.01
N ASN A 190 -11.22 17.67 15.65
CA ASN A 190 -12.23 17.45 14.61
C ASN A 190 -13.13 16.22 14.83
N GLY A 191 -13.28 15.75 16.06
CA GLY A 191 -14.11 14.59 16.40
C GLY A 191 -13.37 13.27 16.46
N ALA A 192 -12.03 13.27 16.46
CA ALA A 192 -11.23 12.08 16.76
C ALA A 192 -11.57 11.53 18.16
N ILE A 193 -11.46 10.21 18.34
CA ILE A 193 -11.63 9.59 19.65
C ILE A 193 -10.46 9.94 20.58
N ASP A 194 -10.65 9.76 21.89
CA ASP A 194 -9.56 9.85 22.86
C ASP A 194 -8.59 8.66 22.70
N ALA A 195 -7.41 8.95 22.13
CA ALA A 195 -6.34 7.98 21.92
C ALA A 195 -5.54 7.66 23.19
N THR A 196 -5.77 8.34 24.33
CA THR A 196 -4.99 8.14 25.57
C THR A 196 -5.40 6.91 26.38
N LYS A 197 -6.42 6.17 25.93
CA LYS A 197 -6.87 4.94 26.60
C LYS A 197 -5.80 3.85 26.53
N ASN A 198 -5.60 3.15 27.65
CA ASN A 198 -4.51 2.18 27.81
C ASN A 198 -4.87 0.74 27.39
N LYS A 199 -6.08 0.51 26.86
CA LYS A 199 -6.51 -0.81 26.37
C LYS A 199 -6.98 -0.70 24.94
N VAL A 200 -6.49 -1.61 24.10
CA VAL A 200 -6.90 -1.66 22.68
C VAL A 200 -8.39 -1.91 22.53
N SER A 201 -9.00 -2.77 23.36
CA SER A 201 -10.44 -2.98 23.34
C SER A 201 -11.27 -1.73 23.63
N GLU A 202 -10.79 -0.82 24.48
CA GLU A 202 -11.46 0.46 24.76
C GLU A 202 -11.32 1.47 23.60
N LEU A 203 -10.22 1.38 22.85
CA LEU A 203 -9.98 2.17 21.63
C LEU A 203 -10.83 1.65 20.46
N PHE A 204 -10.87 0.33 20.26
CA PHE A 204 -11.72 -0.30 19.25
C PHE A 204 -13.20 -0.05 19.54
N LEU A 205 -13.65 -0.22 20.79
CA LEU A 205 -15.03 0.08 21.16
C LEU A 205 -15.40 1.55 20.91
N ALA A 206 -14.50 2.49 21.22
CA ALA A 206 -14.73 3.91 20.95
C ALA A 206 -14.82 4.19 19.45
N SER A 207 -13.95 3.58 18.65
CA SER A 207 -13.96 3.68 17.19
C SER A 207 -15.28 3.14 16.62
N ARG A 208 -15.70 1.94 17.04
CA ARG A 208 -17.02 1.37 16.66
C ARG A 208 -18.19 2.24 17.10
N SER A 209 -18.11 2.87 18.27
CA SER A 209 -19.16 3.79 18.73
C SER A 209 -19.24 5.05 17.87
N LEU A 210 -18.10 5.55 17.38
CA LEU A 210 -18.03 6.72 16.51
C LEU A 210 -18.51 6.41 15.08
N ALA A 211 -18.09 5.28 14.51
CA ALA A 211 -18.55 4.81 13.19
C ALA A 211 -18.74 3.28 13.20
N PRO A 212 -19.96 2.78 13.45
CA PRO A 212 -20.25 1.34 13.60
C PRO A 212 -19.88 0.49 12.38
N GLN A 213 -20.00 1.07 11.17
CA GLN A 213 -19.66 0.40 9.90
C GLN A 213 -18.27 0.76 9.39
N GLY A 214 -17.51 1.57 10.11
CA GLY A 214 -16.14 1.91 9.74
C GLY A 214 -15.23 0.68 9.77
N ILE A 215 -14.14 0.76 9.03
CA ILE A 215 -13.00 -0.16 9.03
C ILE A 215 -12.07 0.20 10.16
N ILE A 216 -11.72 -0.77 11.01
CA ILE A 216 -10.56 -0.72 11.90
C ILE A 216 -9.45 -1.51 11.19
N GLN A 217 -8.40 -0.81 10.79
CA GLN A 217 -7.23 -1.36 10.12
C GLN A 217 -6.04 -1.35 11.10
N VAL A 218 -5.49 -2.50 11.45
CA VAL A 218 -4.25 -2.54 12.26
C VAL A 218 -3.06 -2.16 11.37
N ASN A 219 -2.33 -1.11 11.77
CA ASN A 219 -1.19 -0.60 11.01
C ASN A 219 0.12 -1.26 11.45
N HIS A 220 1.01 -1.47 10.48
CA HIS A 220 2.38 -1.95 10.61
C HIS A 220 2.61 -2.83 11.87
N PRO A 221 1.98 -4.02 11.96
CA PRO A 221 1.78 -4.74 13.22
C PRO A 221 3.06 -5.15 13.95
N ARG A 222 4.20 -5.17 13.25
CA ARG A 222 5.54 -5.49 13.77
C ARG A 222 6.48 -4.28 13.88
N SER A 223 5.98 -3.05 13.81
CA SER A 223 6.80 -1.83 13.90
C SER A 223 7.19 -1.49 15.35
N GLY A 224 8.43 -1.81 15.73
CA GLY A 224 9.03 -1.34 16.99
C GLY A 224 8.14 -1.53 18.22
N SER A 225 7.99 -0.48 19.03
CA SER A 225 7.18 -0.42 20.25
C SER A 225 5.70 -0.04 20.01
N ILE A 226 5.30 0.19 18.76
CA ILE A 226 3.94 0.62 18.40
C ILE A 226 3.17 -0.44 17.58
N GLY A 227 3.88 -1.46 17.09
CA GLY A 227 3.31 -2.58 16.37
C GLY A 227 2.50 -3.46 17.30
N TYR A 228 1.20 -3.60 17.01
CA TYR A 228 0.25 -4.29 17.88
C TYR A 228 0.67 -5.72 18.26
N PHE A 229 1.27 -6.45 17.31
CA PHE A 229 1.69 -7.82 17.54
C PHE A 229 2.93 -7.91 18.43
N ASN A 230 3.79 -6.89 18.42
CA ASN A 230 4.94 -6.80 19.32
C ASN A 230 4.49 -6.46 20.74
N THR A 231 3.64 -5.45 20.89
CA THR A 231 3.16 -4.97 22.21
C THR A 231 2.31 -6.03 22.91
N HIS A 232 1.65 -6.91 22.15
CA HIS A 232 0.85 -8.02 22.67
C HIS A 232 1.55 -9.37 22.59
N HIS A 233 2.84 -9.40 22.27
CA HIS A 233 3.69 -10.59 22.31
C HIS A 233 3.13 -11.78 21.49
N VAL A 234 2.64 -11.50 20.29
CA VAL A 234 2.31 -12.54 19.31
C VAL A 234 3.61 -13.25 18.92
N ASP A 235 3.67 -14.55 19.15
CA ASP A 235 4.80 -15.41 18.81
C ASP A 235 4.97 -15.46 17.29
N PRO A 236 6.12 -15.02 16.76
CA PRO A 236 6.33 -14.90 15.31
C PRO A 236 6.42 -16.24 14.57
N LYS A 237 6.53 -17.36 15.29
CA LYS A 237 6.55 -18.69 14.67
C LYS A 237 5.17 -19.30 14.59
N THR A 238 4.34 -19.06 15.59
CA THR A 238 3.08 -19.80 15.79
C THR A 238 1.82 -18.94 15.70
N GLY A 239 1.94 -17.60 15.76
CA GLY A 239 0.81 -16.68 15.85
C GLY A 239 0.10 -16.68 17.21
N GLU A 240 0.59 -17.45 18.19
CA GLU A 240 0.00 -17.54 19.53
C GLU A 240 0.36 -16.32 20.39
N THR A 241 -0.45 -15.98 21.39
CA THR A 241 -0.16 -14.84 22.29
C THR A 241 -0.49 -15.14 23.75
N ALA A 242 0.34 -14.65 24.67
CA ALA A 242 0.10 -14.74 26.11
C ALA A 242 -0.89 -13.69 26.63
N ASN A 243 -1.25 -12.71 25.80
CA ASN A 243 -1.93 -11.50 26.24
C ASN A 243 -3.44 -11.65 26.07
N ALA A 244 -4.15 -11.78 27.19
CA ALA A 244 -5.62 -11.83 27.19
C ALA A 244 -6.29 -10.52 26.73
N ALA A 245 -5.52 -9.42 26.63
CA ALA A 245 -5.98 -8.15 26.06
C ALA A 245 -5.74 -8.04 24.54
N PHE A 246 -5.27 -9.11 23.88
CA PHE A 246 -5.21 -9.16 22.43
C PHE A 246 -6.63 -9.28 21.87
N ASP A 247 -7.11 -8.18 21.31
CA ASP A 247 -8.44 -8.00 20.77
C ASP A 247 -8.40 -8.22 19.26
N LEU A 248 -9.21 -9.17 18.79
CA LEU A 248 -9.29 -9.61 17.40
C LEU A 248 -10.43 -8.93 16.63
N SER A 249 -11.09 -7.92 17.21
CA SER A 249 -12.25 -7.24 16.59
C SER A 249 -11.92 -6.16 15.55
N PHE A 250 -10.70 -6.19 15.00
CA PHE A 250 -10.31 -5.38 13.85
C PHE A 250 -10.74 -6.03 12.52
N ASP A 251 -10.88 -5.25 11.46
CA ASP A 251 -11.42 -5.73 10.19
C ASP A 251 -10.33 -6.16 9.20
N VAL A 252 -9.24 -5.37 9.11
CA VAL A 252 -8.15 -5.59 8.14
C VAL A 252 -6.81 -5.28 8.80
N MET A 253 -5.71 -5.71 8.19
CA MET A 253 -4.36 -5.43 8.69
C MET A 253 -3.39 -5.11 7.57
N GLU A 254 -2.43 -4.24 7.84
CA GLU A 254 -1.36 -3.97 6.88
C GLU A 254 -0.46 -5.18 6.72
N GLY A 255 -0.43 -5.76 5.52
CA GLY A 255 0.54 -6.79 5.13
C GLY A 255 1.84 -6.18 4.59
N MET A 256 1.74 -4.99 4.01
CA MET A 256 2.89 -4.22 3.51
C MET A 256 2.70 -2.75 3.83
N ASN A 257 3.63 -2.20 4.61
CA ASN A 257 3.72 -0.77 4.92
C ASN A 257 5.00 -0.20 4.28
N GLY A 258 4.82 0.79 3.42
CA GLY A 258 5.86 1.37 2.58
C GLY A 258 6.33 0.45 1.44
N PRO A 259 7.35 0.88 0.66
CA PRO A 259 7.74 0.21 -0.58
C PRO A 259 8.81 -0.87 -0.41
N PHE A 260 9.31 -1.06 0.82
CA PHE A 260 10.47 -1.89 1.08
C PHE A 260 10.02 -3.29 1.55
N PRO A 261 10.70 -4.36 1.11
CA PRO A 261 10.51 -5.71 1.63
C PRO A 261 11.16 -5.84 3.02
N ARG A 262 10.73 -4.99 3.98
CA ARG A 262 11.30 -4.96 5.33
C ARG A 262 11.14 -6.34 6.00
N PRO A 263 12.09 -6.77 6.84
CA PRO A 263 11.93 -7.99 7.64
C PRO A 263 10.64 -7.99 8.46
N THR A 264 10.17 -6.82 8.90
CA THR A 264 8.89 -6.65 9.59
C THR A 264 7.69 -6.98 8.69
N ASN A 265 7.68 -6.52 7.44
CA ASN A 265 6.60 -6.82 6.49
C ASN A 265 6.57 -8.34 6.20
N ALA A 266 7.74 -8.93 5.91
CA ALA A 266 7.84 -10.38 5.70
C ALA A 266 7.38 -11.20 6.91
N GLN A 267 7.65 -10.72 8.13
CA GLN A 267 7.16 -11.37 9.35
C GLN A 267 5.64 -11.21 9.52
N VAL A 268 5.07 -10.06 9.19
CA VAL A 268 3.62 -9.84 9.24
C VAL A 268 2.88 -10.79 8.30
N ILE A 269 3.40 -11.04 7.09
CA ILE A 269 2.83 -12.04 6.18
C ILE A 269 2.84 -13.45 6.82
N LYS A 270 3.91 -13.82 7.52
CA LYS A 270 3.97 -15.09 8.26
C LYS A 270 2.97 -15.14 9.41
N ASP A 271 2.82 -14.05 10.16
CA ASP A 271 1.83 -13.95 11.24
C ASP A 271 0.41 -14.12 10.68
N TRP A 272 0.12 -13.50 9.53
CA TRP A 272 -1.16 -13.62 8.84
C TRP A 272 -1.44 -15.03 8.35
N LEU A 273 -0.46 -15.71 7.74
CA LEU A 273 -0.61 -17.13 7.35
C LEU A 273 -0.86 -18.03 8.59
N ASN A 274 -0.22 -17.74 9.72
CA ASN A 274 -0.49 -18.44 10.98
C ASN A 274 -1.92 -18.20 11.48
N PHE A 275 -2.45 -16.99 11.33
CA PHE A 275 -3.84 -16.67 11.67
C PHE A 275 -4.83 -17.41 10.77
N LEU A 276 -4.61 -17.42 9.45
CA LEU A 276 -5.43 -18.18 8.51
C LEU A 276 -5.45 -19.66 8.86
N ASN A 277 -4.28 -20.24 9.17
CA ASN A 277 -4.16 -21.64 9.59
C ASN A 277 -4.92 -21.97 10.88
N LYS A 278 -5.34 -20.96 11.65
CA LYS A 278 -6.11 -21.10 12.89
C LYS A 278 -7.58 -20.70 12.76
N GLY A 279 -8.00 -20.25 11.56
CA GLY A 279 -9.37 -19.80 11.30
C GLY A 279 -9.62 -18.32 11.58
N TYR A 280 -8.57 -17.52 11.77
CA TYR A 280 -8.71 -16.06 11.86
C TYR A 280 -8.41 -15.43 10.51
N TYR A 281 -9.41 -14.73 9.97
CA TYR A 281 -9.27 -14.06 8.69
C TYR A 281 -9.31 -12.54 8.86
N PHE A 282 -8.18 -11.91 8.54
CA PHE A 282 -8.03 -10.47 8.45
C PHE A 282 -7.50 -10.15 7.06
N PRO A 283 -8.32 -9.64 6.13
CA PRO A 283 -7.84 -9.25 4.82
C PRO A 283 -6.63 -8.31 4.92
N LEU A 284 -5.66 -8.54 4.04
CA LEU A 284 -4.48 -7.69 3.95
C LEU A 284 -4.79 -6.42 3.17
N VAL A 285 -4.18 -5.32 3.64
CA VAL A 285 -4.03 -4.08 2.90
C VAL A 285 -2.55 -3.70 2.78
N GLY A 286 -2.22 -3.09 1.65
CA GLY A 286 -0.94 -2.45 1.39
C GLY A 286 -1.13 -0.94 1.44
N SER A 287 -0.20 -0.26 2.10
CA SER A 287 -0.24 1.20 2.28
C SER A 287 1.14 1.81 2.17
N SER A 288 1.20 3.11 1.87
CA SER A 288 2.48 3.81 1.81
C SER A 288 2.95 4.31 3.17
N ASP A 289 2.00 4.67 4.04
CA ASP A 289 2.28 5.41 5.28
C ASP A 289 3.15 6.64 4.97
N SER A 290 2.75 7.31 3.89
CA SER A 290 3.54 8.35 3.28
C SER A 290 3.50 9.62 4.13
N HIS A 291 4.69 10.07 4.52
CA HIS A 291 4.92 11.34 5.21
C HIS A 291 5.54 12.40 4.29
N THR A 292 6.08 12.00 3.14
CA THR A 292 6.74 12.88 2.15
C THR A 292 6.22 12.59 0.75
N ILE A 293 6.81 13.19 -0.28
CA ILE A 293 6.51 12.86 -1.69
C ILE A 293 7.75 12.48 -2.49
N ASP A 294 8.94 12.66 -1.91
CA ASP A 294 10.22 12.24 -2.47
C ASP A 294 10.87 11.24 -1.50
N GLY A 295 11.12 10.03 -2.00
CA GLY A 295 11.64 8.91 -1.20
C GLY A 295 10.65 8.33 -0.18
N GLY A 296 9.39 8.77 -0.23
CA GLY A 296 8.24 8.33 0.55
C GLY A 296 6.95 8.56 -0.24
N GLU A 297 6.99 8.33 -1.54
CA GLU A 297 5.88 8.49 -2.48
C GLU A 297 4.60 7.77 -1.99
N PRO A 298 3.40 8.36 -2.16
CA PRO A 298 2.16 7.67 -1.83
C PRO A 298 1.89 6.50 -2.79
N GLY A 299 1.11 5.52 -2.34
CA GLY A 299 0.73 4.34 -3.14
C GLY A 299 1.84 3.30 -3.32
N TYR A 300 2.93 3.39 -2.55
CA TYR A 300 3.97 2.36 -2.51
C TYR A 300 4.21 1.98 -1.04
N SER A 301 3.46 1.04 -0.46
CA SER A 301 2.53 0.11 -1.13
C SER A 301 1.11 0.64 -1.31
N ARG A 302 0.29 -0.10 -2.06
CA ARG A 302 -1.15 0.17 -2.29
C ARG A 302 -1.97 -1.11 -2.23
N THR A 303 -3.29 -0.94 -2.24
CA THR A 303 -4.25 -2.04 -2.34
C THR A 303 -5.13 -1.83 -3.57
N TYR A 304 -5.34 -2.88 -4.37
CA TYR A 304 -6.39 -2.90 -5.38
C TYR A 304 -7.59 -3.67 -4.84
N VAL A 305 -8.77 -3.07 -4.92
CA VAL A 305 -10.03 -3.67 -4.46
C VAL A 305 -10.93 -3.92 -5.67
N ALA A 306 -11.45 -5.13 -5.80
CA ALA A 306 -12.39 -5.46 -6.86
C ALA A 306 -13.67 -4.63 -6.69
N TYR A 307 -14.17 -4.05 -7.78
CA TYR A 307 -15.27 -3.10 -7.74
C TYR A 307 -16.04 -3.08 -9.07
N GLN A 308 -17.34 -3.32 -9.00
CA GLN A 308 -18.27 -3.35 -10.15
C GLN A 308 -19.40 -2.31 -10.01
N GLY A 309 -19.19 -1.27 -9.20
CA GLY A 309 -20.17 -0.20 -9.00
C GLY A 309 -19.99 0.97 -9.99
N PRO A 310 -20.77 2.05 -9.82
CA PRO A 310 -20.65 3.25 -10.64
C PRO A 310 -19.24 3.86 -10.59
N PRO A 311 -18.74 4.46 -11.69
CA PRO A 311 -17.43 5.10 -11.71
C PRO A 311 -17.46 6.45 -10.97
N PHE A 312 -16.31 7.11 -10.86
CA PHE A 312 -16.20 8.47 -10.34
C PHE A 312 -17.09 9.46 -11.13
N PRO A 313 -17.64 10.48 -10.47
CA PRO A 313 -17.55 10.79 -9.03
C PRO A 313 -18.55 10.00 -8.15
N HIS A 314 -19.32 9.07 -8.72
CA HIS A 314 -20.43 8.37 -8.06
C HIS A 314 -20.03 7.04 -7.41
N LEU A 315 -18.76 6.91 -7.00
CA LEU A 315 -18.23 5.71 -6.34
C LEU A 315 -19.14 5.31 -5.15
N ASP A 316 -19.61 4.07 -5.15
CA ASP A 316 -20.29 3.47 -4.01
C ASP A 316 -19.25 3.08 -2.96
N LEU A 317 -19.08 3.97 -1.99
CA LEU A 317 -18.14 3.78 -0.90
C LEU A 317 -18.45 2.52 -0.08
N GLN A 318 -19.73 2.22 0.18
CA GLN A 318 -20.08 1.06 1.01
C GLN A 318 -19.71 -0.23 0.28
N ALA A 319 -20.03 -0.35 -1.01
CA ALA A 319 -19.65 -1.51 -1.80
C ALA A 319 -18.13 -1.70 -1.87
N LEU A 320 -17.35 -0.61 -1.97
CA LEU A 320 -15.89 -0.67 -1.93
C LEU A 320 -15.37 -1.19 -0.58
N LEU A 321 -15.89 -0.67 0.53
CA LEU A 321 -15.49 -1.09 1.88
C LEU A 321 -15.91 -2.54 2.15
N ASP A 322 -17.09 -2.97 1.72
CA ASP A 322 -17.54 -4.35 1.86
C ASP A 322 -16.63 -5.33 1.09
N ASN A 323 -16.22 -4.97 -0.13
CA ASN A 323 -15.25 -5.77 -0.89
C ASN A 323 -13.87 -5.80 -0.22
N LEU A 324 -13.44 -4.70 0.40
CA LEU A 324 -12.21 -4.66 1.19
C LEU A 324 -12.29 -5.60 2.41
N LYS A 325 -13.41 -5.58 3.16
CA LYS A 325 -13.64 -6.43 4.34
C LYS A 325 -13.78 -7.92 4.00
N LYS A 326 -14.27 -8.22 2.80
CA LYS A 326 -14.30 -9.60 2.28
C LYS A 326 -12.94 -10.06 1.76
N GLY A 327 -11.98 -9.14 1.59
CA GLY A 327 -10.70 -9.42 0.97
C GLY A 327 -10.77 -9.73 -0.52
N HIS A 328 -11.74 -9.14 -1.21
CA HIS A 328 -11.76 -9.06 -2.68
C HIS A 328 -10.69 -8.06 -3.15
N SER A 329 -9.44 -8.29 -2.77
CA SER A 329 -8.34 -7.36 -2.93
C SER A 329 -6.99 -8.06 -2.95
N PHE A 330 -5.98 -7.33 -3.42
CA PHE A 330 -4.58 -7.71 -3.28
C PHE A 330 -3.74 -6.48 -2.96
N ILE A 331 -2.60 -6.72 -2.32
CA ILE A 331 -1.63 -5.68 -1.95
C ILE A 331 -0.50 -5.69 -2.99
N THR A 332 0.05 -4.52 -3.30
CA THR A 332 1.11 -4.42 -4.30
C THR A 332 1.96 -3.17 -4.15
N ASN A 333 3.19 -3.26 -4.65
CA ASN A 333 4.12 -2.15 -4.84
C ASN A 333 4.44 -1.88 -6.33
N GLY A 334 3.68 -2.48 -7.25
CA GLY A 334 3.89 -2.31 -8.69
C GLY A 334 3.13 -3.32 -9.55
N PRO A 335 3.33 -4.63 -9.36
CA PRO A 335 2.68 -5.66 -10.17
C PRO A 335 1.16 -5.65 -9.98
N PHE A 336 0.42 -5.87 -11.05
CA PHE A 336 -1.02 -6.06 -11.01
C PHE A 336 -1.33 -7.55 -11.20
N ILE A 337 -2.21 -8.09 -10.37
CA ILE A 337 -2.62 -9.50 -10.43
C ILE A 337 -4.13 -9.62 -10.34
N SER A 338 -4.72 -10.36 -11.28
CA SER A 338 -6.08 -10.89 -11.17
C SER A 338 -5.99 -12.40 -10.97
N LEU A 339 -6.49 -12.90 -9.85
CA LEU A 339 -6.54 -14.32 -9.52
C LEU A 339 -7.96 -14.83 -9.67
N ILE A 340 -8.12 -15.92 -10.43
CA ILE A 340 -9.34 -16.70 -10.54
C ILE A 340 -9.02 -18.18 -10.25
N VAL A 341 -9.87 -18.83 -9.46
CA VAL A 341 -9.78 -20.26 -9.13
C VAL A 341 -11.10 -20.92 -9.56
N GLU A 342 -11.01 -22.10 -10.18
CA GLU A 342 -12.18 -22.81 -10.74
C GLU A 342 -13.07 -21.92 -11.60
N GLU A 343 -12.44 -21.06 -12.42
CA GLU A 343 -13.07 -20.16 -13.40
C GLU A 343 -14.04 -19.10 -12.81
N ARG A 344 -14.25 -19.09 -11.49
CA ARG A 344 -15.29 -18.28 -10.83
C ARG A 344 -14.87 -17.57 -9.56
N ALA A 345 -13.96 -18.14 -8.78
CA ALA A 345 -13.65 -17.66 -7.44
C ALA A 345 -12.49 -16.66 -7.48
N ARG A 346 -12.66 -15.54 -6.78
CA ARG A 346 -11.62 -14.51 -6.61
C ARG A 346 -11.18 -14.46 -5.14
N PRO A 347 -10.09 -13.72 -4.81
CA PRO A 347 -9.70 -13.51 -3.41
C PRO A 347 -10.90 -13.13 -2.54
N GLY A 348 -11.00 -13.74 -1.36
CA GLY A 348 -12.09 -13.59 -0.39
C GLY A 348 -13.29 -14.54 -0.57
N ASP A 349 -13.43 -15.19 -1.72
CA ASP A 349 -14.52 -16.15 -1.95
C ASP A 349 -14.24 -17.50 -1.28
N LEU A 350 -15.33 -18.21 -0.94
CA LEU A 350 -15.35 -19.62 -0.58
C LEU A 350 -16.05 -20.41 -1.70
N ILE A 351 -15.39 -21.44 -2.20
CA ILE A 351 -15.96 -22.40 -3.15
C ILE A 351 -15.92 -23.82 -2.62
N THR A 352 -16.93 -24.60 -2.96
CA THR A 352 -16.91 -26.06 -2.75
C THR A 352 -16.31 -26.73 -3.98
N ASP A 353 -15.32 -27.60 -3.76
CA ASP A 353 -14.69 -28.46 -4.75
C ASP A 353 -14.31 -29.79 -4.08
N GLN A 354 -15.05 -30.85 -4.42
CA GLN A 354 -14.89 -32.17 -3.79
C GLN A 354 -14.14 -33.18 -4.67
N ASP A 355 -13.81 -32.80 -5.91
CA ASP A 355 -13.00 -33.68 -6.77
C ASP A 355 -11.50 -33.52 -6.47
N GLY A 356 -11.12 -32.38 -5.89
CA GLY A 356 -9.79 -32.10 -5.37
C GLY A 356 -8.79 -31.66 -6.45
N HIS A 357 -9.23 -31.40 -7.68
CA HIS A 357 -8.38 -31.01 -8.80
C HIS A 357 -8.57 -29.53 -9.15
N VAL A 358 -7.86 -28.66 -8.45
CA VAL A 358 -8.07 -27.22 -8.50
C VAL A 358 -7.21 -26.57 -9.58
N LYS A 359 -7.85 -25.90 -10.54
CA LYS A 359 -7.27 -25.00 -11.53
C LYS A 359 -7.14 -23.58 -10.97
N ILE A 360 -5.93 -23.05 -11.09
CA ILE A 360 -5.55 -21.71 -10.63
C ILE A 360 -5.12 -20.90 -11.85
N GLU A 361 -5.74 -19.74 -12.05
CA GLU A 361 -5.44 -18.83 -13.16
C GLU A 361 -5.09 -17.44 -12.63
N ALA A 362 -3.86 -17.00 -12.89
CA ALA A 362 -3.38 -15.68 -12.53
C ALA A 362 -3.04 -14.88 -13.80
N ASN A 363 -3.78 -13.80 -14.05
CA ASN A 363 -3.37 -12.80 -15.03
C ASN A 363 -2.47 -11.78 -14.34
N VAL A 364 -1.20 -11.75 -14.74
CA VAL A 364 -0.17 -10.87 -14.17
C VAL A 364 0.16 -9.78 -15.18
N GLN A 365 0.16 -8.53 -14.74
CA GLN A 365 0.48 -7.36 -15.56
C GLN A 365 1.52 -6.48 -14.86
N LYS A 366 2.33 -5.77 -15.65
CA LYS A 366 3.35 -4.83 -15.15
C LYS A 366 3.62 -3.70 -16.14
N ALA A 367 3.97 -2.52 -15.65
CA ALA A 367 4.63 -1.55 -16.52
C ALA A 367 6.05 -2.03 -16.93
N PRO A 368 6.60 -1.61 -18.09
CA PRO A 368 7.91 -2.06 -18.56
C PRO A 368 9.06 -1.82 -17.57
N TRP A 369 8.98 -0.74 -16.78
CA TRP A 369 9.98 -0.35 -15.79
C TRP A 369 9.87 -1.13 -14.47
N VAL A 370 8.80 -1.89 -14.26
CA VAL A 370 8.63 -2.77 -13.10
C VAL A 370 9.18 -4.15 -13.45
N SER A 371 10.21 -4.62 -12.73
CA SER A 371 10.72 -5.98 -12.86
C SER A 371 9.96 -6.92 -11.94
N ILE A 372 9.48 -8.04 -12.48
CA ILE A 372 8.94 -9.15 -11.71
C ILE A 372 9.58 -10.43 -12.22
N ASP A 373 9.97 -11.30 -11.31
CA ASP A 373 10.82 -12.44 -11.67
C ASP A 373 10.13 -13.77 -11.40
N LYS A 374 9.19 -13.80 -10.45
CA LYS A 374 8.69 -15.04 -9.87
C LYS A 374 7.25 -14.95 -9.41
N ILE A 375 6.53 -16.05 -9.59
CA ILE A 375 5.22 -16.32 -8.99
C ILE A 375 5.35 -17.51 -8.02
N THR A 376 4.71 -17.39 -6.87
CA THR A 376 4.65 -18.45 -5.85
C THR A 376 3.19 -18.69 -5.48
N ILE A 377 2.77 -19.96 -5.50
CA ILE A 377 1.47 -20.38 -4.96
C ILE A 377 1.69 -20.90 -3.54
N ILE A 378 0.90 -20.36 -2.61
CA ILE A 378 0.88 -20.74 -1.20
C ILE A 378 -0.45 -21.41 -0.90
N ALA A 379 -0.40 -22.63 -0.39
CA ALA A 379 -1.57 -23.39 0.07
C ALA A 379 -1.42 -23.69 1.56
N ASN A 380 -2.42 -23.36 2.39
CA ASN A 380 -2.42 -23.62 3.84
C ASN A 380 -1.11 -23.18 4.54
N GLY A 381 -0.57 -22.04 4.11
CA GLY A 381 0.64 -21.42 4.66
C GLY A 381 1.95 -22.02 4.16
N GLN A 382 1.91 -22.99 3.26
CA GLN A 382 3.09 -23.62 2.66
C GLN A 382 3.25 -23.19 1.20
N LYS A 383 4.48 -22.88 0.78
CA LYS A 383 4.81 -22.67 -0.63
C LYS A 383 4.77 -24.00 -1.36
N ILE A 384 3.79 -24.20 -2.23
CA ILE A 384 3.56 -25.47 -2.94
C ILE A 384 4.07 -25.45 -4.38
N SER A 385 4.14 -24.27 -5.00
CA SER A 385 4.69 -24.09 -6.33
C SER A 385 5.42 -22.76 -6.41
N GLU A 386 6.50 -22.75 -7.17
CA GLU A 386 7.30 -21.56 -7.44
C GLU A 386 7.82 -21.66 -8.87
N ALA A 387 7.57 -20.63 -9.68
CA ALA A 387 7.95 -20.60 -11.09
C ALA A 387 8.47 -19.22 -11.49
N PRO A 388 9.46 -19.15 -12.41
CA PRO A 388 9.86 -17.89 -13.01
C PRO A 388 8.72 -17.30 -13.86
N LEU A 389 8.62 -15.97 -13.88
CA LEU A 389 7.72 -15.25 -14.78
C LEU A 389 8.53 -14.66 -15.95
N GLU A 390 8.38 -15.23 -17.13
CA GLU A 390 9.04 -14.75 -18.34
C GLU A 390 8.02 -14.03 -19.24
N PHE A 391 8.18 -12.72 -19.39
CA PHE A 391 7.34 -11.93 -20.28
C PHE A 391 7.92 -11.98 -21.70
N PRO A 392 7.10 -12.30 -22.74
CA PRO A 392 7.50 -12.12 -24.12
C PRO A 392 7.97 -10.68 -24.37
N LYS A 393 8.96 -10.48 -25.25
CA LYS A 393 9.45 -9.13 -25.59
C LYS A 393 8.28 -8.20 -25.93
N GLU A 394 8.29 -7.00 -25.36
CA GLU A 394 7.25 -5.97 -25.50
C GLU A 394 5.90 -6.26 -24.85
N ASN A 395 5.66 -7.47 -24.32
CA ASN A 395 4.43 -7.80 -23.62
C ASN A 395 4.51 -7.41 -22.13
N CYS A 396 3.45 -6.78 -21.64
CA CYS A 396 3.29 -6.33 -20.26
C CYS A 396 2.29 -7.18 -19.47
N SER A 397 1.73 -8.22 -20.09
CA SER A 397 0.76 -9.15 -19.49
C SER A 397 1.15 -10.60 -19.75
N LEU A 398 0.91 -11.47 -18.78
CA LEU A 398 1.12 -12.91 -18.86
C LEU A 398 -0.02 -13.62 -18.14
N GLU A 399 -0.54 -14.68 -18.74
CA GLU A 399 -1.42 -15.63 -18.07
C GLU A 399 -0.59 -16.79 -17.51
N TYR A 400 -0.78 -17.07 -16.23
CA TYR A 400 -0.16 -18.20 -15.55
C TYR A 400 -1.26 -19.15 -15.08
N THR A 401 -1.15 -20.41 -15.48
CA THR A 401 -2.06 -21.48 -15.07
C THR A 401 -1.30 -22.53 -14.28
N ALA A 402 -1.87 -22.95 -13.15
CA ALA A 402 -1.40 -24.08 -12.38
C ALA A 402 -2.56 -25.00 -12.01
N HIS A 403 -2.24 -26.26 -11.74
CA HIS A 403 -3.17 -27.24 -11.22
C HIS A 403 -2.64 -27.73 -9.87
N LEU A 404 -3.54 -27.91 -8.91
CA LEU A 404 -3.22 -28.37 -7.58
C LEU A 404 -4.18 -29.48 -7.18
N ASP A 405 -3.62 -30.59 -6.74
CA ASP A 405 -4.38 -31.65 -6.09
C ASP A 405 -4.49 -31.36 -4.58
N ILE A 406 -5.72 -31.30 -4.06
CA ILE A 406 -6.02 -31.11 -2.64
C ILE A 406 -6.75 -32.33 -2.08
N ALA A 407 -6.57 -32.60 -0.79
CA ALA A 407 -7.22 -33.70 -0.07
C ALA A 407 -7.94 -33.24 1.21
N GLN A 408 -8.02 -31.92 1.39
CA GLN A 408 -8.62 -31.24 2.52
C GLN A 408 -8.90 -29.80 2.12
N ASP A 409 -9.70 -29.12 2.94
CA ASP A 409 -9.94 -27.69 2.83
C ASP A 409 -8.61 -26.93 2.70
N THR A 410 -8.58 -26.07 1.69
CA THR A 410 -7.36 -25.37 1.29
C THR A 410 -7.66 -23.91 1.00
N TYR A 411 -6.86 -23.01 1.57
CA TYR A 411 -6.81 -21.63 1.09
C TYR A 411 -5.61 -21.45 0.16
N LEU A 412 -5.80 -20.64 -0.90
CA LEU A 412 -4.79 -20.33 -1.90
C LEU A 412 -4.45 -18.86 -1.92
N VAL A 413 -3.16 -18.55 -1.87
CA VAL A 413 -2.61 -17.21 -1.98
C VAL A 413 -1.55 -17.20 -3.09
N VAL A 414 -1.52 -16.13 -3.89
CA VAL A 414 -0.48 -15.93 -4.90
C VAL A 414 0.42 -14.77 -4.51
N GLU A 415 1.72 -15.04 -4.49
CA GLU A 415 2.80 -14.06 -4.23
C GLU A 415 3.58 -13.82 -5.53
N ILE A 416 3.91 -12.56 -5.81
CA ILE A 416 4.80 -12.14 -6.89
C ILE A 416 5.94 -11.32 -6.30
N THR A 417 7.16 -11.62 -6.73
CA THR A 417 8.38 -10.91 -6.30
C THR A 417 9.21 -10.43 -7.48
N GLY A 418 9.83 -9.27 -7.35
CA GLY A 418 10.85 -8.75 -8.27
C GLY A 418 12.14 -8.36 -7.54
N SER A 419 13.26 -8.33 -8.27
CA SER A 419 14.60 -8.11 -7.73
C SER A 419 15.23 -6.77 -8.13
N GLN A 420 14.60 -6.01 -9.03
CA GLN A 420 15.09 -4.70 -9.45
C GLN A 420 14.37 -3.58 -8.72
N SER A 421 15.13 -2.51 -8.44
CA SER A 421 14.63 -1.31 -7.79
C SER A 421 13.57 -0.61 -8.63
N LEU A 422 12.55 -0.05 -7.98
CA LEU A 422 11.54 0.83 -8.58
C LEU A 422 12.06 2.25 -8.83
N PHE A 423 13.34 2.51 -8.56
CA PHE A 423 14.02 3.75 -8.91
C PHE A 423 14.06 3.95 -10.44
N PRO A 424 13.86 5.16 -10.98
CA PRO A 424 13.73 6.44 -10.30
C PRO A 424 12.29 6.86 -9.92
N VAL A 425 11.28 6.04 -10.17
CA VAL A 425 9.89 6.40 -9.86
C VAL A 425 9.67 6.45 -8.35
N VAL A 426 10.14 5.44 -7.62
CA VAL A 426 10.29 5.49 -6.16
C VAL A 426 11.70 5.99 -5.87
N GLN A 427 11.84 7.22 -5.39
CA GLN A 427 13.13 7.93 -5.34
C GLN A 427 14.00 7.50 -4.14
N SER A 428 13.46 6.66 -3.27
CA SER A 428 14.16 6.17 -2.09
C SER A 428 15.22 5.14 -2.49
N LEU A 429 16.50 5.55 -2.45
CA LEU A 429 17.62 4.67 -2.72
C LEU A 429 17.77 3.60 -1.63
N SER A 430 18.42 2.49 -2.00
CA SER A 430 18.75 1.45 -1.03
C SER A 430 19.67 1.99 0.06
N ARG A 431 19.25 1.84 1.33
CA ARG A 431 20.04 2.29 2.48
C ARG A 431 21.32 1.49 2.70
N SER A 432 21.35 0.24 2.23
CA SER A 432 22.48 -0.68 2.34
C SER A 432 23.26 -0.84 1.04
N GLY A 433 22.75 -0.30 -0.08
CA GLY A 433 23.23 -0.61 -1.42
C GLY A 433 22.85 -2.03 -1.91
N GLN A 434 22.11 -2.80 -1.11
CA GLN A 434 21.65 -4.16 -1.44
C GLN A 434 20.17 -4.17 -1.84
N ALA A 435 19.71 -5.22 -2.52
CA ALA A 435 18.34 -5.36 -2.99
C ALA A 435 17.32 -5.34 -1.82
N GLU A 436 17.66 -5.94 -0.68
CA GLU A 436 16.79 -5.99 0.51
C GLU A 436 16.57 -4.60 1.14
N GLY A 437 17.46 -3.65 0.83
CA GLY A 437 17.33 -2.25 1.24
C GLY A 437 16.61 -1.38 0.21
N ALA A 438 16.30 -1.90 -0.98
CA ALA A 438 15.68 -1.16 -2.08
C ALA A 438 14.15 -1.27 -2.08
N ALA A 439 13.48 -0.31 -2.73
CA ALA A 439 12.07 -0.44 -3.07
C ALA A 439 11.92 -1.44 -4.23
N LEU A 440 11.34 -2.61 -3.96
CA LEU A 440 11.20 -3.69 -4.93
C LEU A 440 9.73 -3.91 -5.31
N ALA A 441 9.53 -4.49 -6.48
CA ALA A 441 8.22 -4.97 -6.90
C ALA A 441 7.78 -6.16 -6.04
N TYR A 442 6.56 -6.09 -5.52
CA TYR A 442 5.94 -7.14 -4.71
C TYR A 442 4.43 -7.10 -4.92
N ALA A 443 3.77 -8.26 -4.96
CA ALA A 443 2.33 -8.35 -4.83
C ALA A 443 1.93 -9.62 -4.08
N LEU A 444 0.82 -9.55 -3.35
CA LEU A 444 0.25 -10.68 -2.62
C LEU A 444 -1.27 -10.60 -2.62
N THR A 445 -1.95 -11.67 -3.03
CA THR A 445 -3.42 -11.72 -2.97
C THR A 445 -3.92 -12.02 -1.56
N ASN A 446 -5.14 -11.60 -1.25
CA ASN A 446 -5.90 -12.28 -0.20
C ASN A 446 -6.25 -13.73 -0.64
N PRO A 447 -6.62 -14.61 0.29
CA PRO A 447 -6.85 -16.03 -0.01
C PRO A 447 -8.13 -16.26 -0.81
N VAL A 448 -8.13 -17.25 -1.68
CA VAL A 448 -9.36 -17.96 -2.11
C VAL A 448 -9.50 -19.20 -1.23
N PHE A 449 -10.69 -19.46 -0.68
CA PHE A 449 -10.93 -20.62 0.18
C PHE A 449 -11.66 -21.72 -0.58
N ILE A 450 -11.26 -22.96 -0.34
CA ILE A 450 -11.81 -24.16 -0.96
C ILE A 450 -12.28 -25.10 0.15
N ASP A 451 -13.58 -25.35 0.17
CA ASP A 451 -14.29 -26.35 0.99
C ASP A 451 -14.25 -27.69 0.25
N PHE A 452 -13.36 -28.57 0.69
CA PHE A 452 -13.17 -29.89 0.08
C PHE A 452 -14.19 -30.91 0.57
N ASN A 453 -14.57 -30.81 1.85
CA ASN A 453 -15.45 -31.77 2.47
C ASN A 453 -16.95 -31.50 2.22
N GLY A 454 -17.29 -30.35 1.65
CA GLY A 454 -18.65 -29.95 1.27
C GLY A 454 -19.52 -29.46 2.44
N ASN A 455 -18.91 -29.03 3.55
CA ASN A 455 -19.65 -28.60 4.73
C ASN A 455 -20.07 -27.11 4.70
N SER A 456 -19.81 -26.41 3.57
CA SER A 456 -20.10 -24.99 3.36
C SER A 456 -19.33 -24.02 4.27
N HIS A 457 -18.23 -24.50 4.86
CA HIS A 457 -17.30 -23.74 5.67
C HIS A 457 -15.87 -24.04 5.22
N PHE A 458 -14.93 -23.16 5.59
CA PHE A 458 -13.51 -23.47 5.47
C PHE A 458 -13.01 -24.01 6.81
N ASP A 459 -12.56 -25.26 6.81
CA ASP A 459 -11.92 -25.88 7.97
C ASP A 459 -10.41 -25.60 7.96
N PRO A 460 -9.91 -24.71 8.85
CA PRO A 460 -8.51 -24.36 8.85
C PRO A 460 -7.65 -25.55 9.31
N PRO A 461 -6.39 -25.68 8.85
CA PRO A 461 -5.53 -26.84 9.13
C PRO A 461 -5.15 -27.00 10.62
N GLN A 462 -5.24 -25.94 11.42
CA GLN A 462 -4.90 -25.94 12.84
C GLN A 462 -5.99 -25.21 13.66
N PRO A 463 -7.25 -25.71 13.65
CA PRO A 463 -8.36 -25.00 14.25
C PRO A 463 -8.18 -24.86 15.75
N GLY A 464 -8.52 -23.68 16.28
CA GLY A 464 -8.59 -23.47 17.73
C GLY A 464 -8.35 -22.03 18.15
N PRO A 465 -8.76 -21.67 19.38
CA PRO A 465 -8.49 -20.35 19.92
C PRO A 465 -6.98 -20.11 20.03
N LEU A 466 -6.56 -18.85 19.93
CA LEU A 466 -5.17 -18.49 20.22
C LEU A 466 -4.83 -18.92 21.66
N LYS A 467 -3.78 -19.74 21.80
CA LYS A 467 -3.31 -20.28 23.05
C LYS A 467 -2.47 -19.26 23.78
N LYS A 468 -2.64 -19.23 25.11
CA LYS A 468 -1.77 -18.48 26.00
C LYS A 468 -0.38 -19.12 26.04
N ILE A 469 0.64 -18.46 25.52
CA ILE A 469 2.03 -18.91 25.67
C ILE A 469 2.56 -18.56 27.07
N SER A 470 3.30 -19.47 27.72
CA SER A 470 4.02 -19.15 28.95
C SER A 470 5.15 -18.18 28.62
N ARG A 471 5.15 -16.97 29.17
CA ARG A 471 6.23 -16.00 28.96
C ARG A 471 7.58 -16.67 29.22
N SER A 472 8.40 -16.85 28.18
CA SER A 472 9.82 -17.13 28.40
C SER A 472 10.47 -15.87 28.97
N PRO A 473 11.29 -15.97 30.02
CA PRO A 473 11.95 -14.79 30.59
C PRO A 473 12.85 -14.19 29.51
N MET A 474 12.56 -12.94 29.13
CA MET A 474 13.48 -12.13 28.33
C MET A 474 14.85 -12.17 29.00
N LYS A 475 15.88 -12.62 28.28
CA LYS A 475 17.27 -12.46 28.72
C LYS A 475 17.49 -10.96 28.91
N LYS A 476 17.64 -10.52 30.15
CA LYS A 476 18.22 -9.21 30.46
C LYS A 476 19.58 -9.18 29.78
N ASN A 477 19.77 -8.29 28.82
CA ASN A 477 21.12 -7.90 28.43
C ASN A 477 21.80 -7.38 29.69
N LYS A 478 22.83 -8.10 30.15
CA LYS A 478 23.77 -7.58 31.13
C LYS A 478 24.53 -6.45 30.42
N GLU A 479 24.08 -5.22 30.62
CA GLU A 479 24.96 -4.07 30.48
C GLU A 479 26.08 -4.22 31.51
N GLY A 480 27.31 -3.99 31.04
CA GLY A 480 28.54 -4.39 31.71
C GLY A 480 28.79 -3.68 33.02
N GLU A 481 29.12 -4.46 34.04
CA GLU A 481 30.08 -4.06 35.07
C GLU A 481 31.48 -4.41 34.56
N ASN A 482 32.24 -3.38 34.18
CA ASN A 482 33.63 -3.11 34.56
C ASN A 482 34.27 -2.08 33.64
#